data_AF-A0A9D8KZY9-F1
#
_entry.id   AF-A0A9D8KZY9-F1
#
_cell.length_a   1.000
_cell.length_b   1.000
_cell.length_c   1.000
_cell.angle_alpha   90.00
_cell.angle_beta   90.00
_cell.angle_gamma   90.00
#
_symmetry.space_group_name_H-M   'P 1'
#
loop_
_entity.id
_entity.type
_entity.pdbx_description
1 polymer ?
#
loop_
_entity_poly.entity_id
_entity_poly.type
_entity_poly.pdbx_seq_one_letter_code
_entity_poly.pdbx_strand_id
1 'polypeptide(L)'
;MSEVEQLYARIREKIEHEDDLVNQRQMWMITFNGLLFTAYGFSLGASGSSISGLASDPTNQRLLESFNSLQTTIEALRLALAGVGTLSAIFGLLGVIAAFKAIRDDEYVFAEFVKQTLKAGKYVPVLPSLIGRRWNNVFGMLSGMFFPLLVAGAWIWTVQIVPKPEWFLIGGIVGTLILGLLVWVLLPRNLGDDS
;
A
#
# COMPACT_ATOMS: atom_id res chain seq x y z
N MET A 1 -26.71 -2.12 29.98
CA MET A 1 -26.10 -2.06 28.63
C MET A 1 -26.75 -3.16 27.80
N SER A 2 -27.42 -2.81 26.71
CA SER A 2 -28.08 -3.80 25.84
C SER A 2 -27.04 -4.72 25.18
N GLU A 3 -27.44 -5.93 24.79
CA GLU A 3 -26.56 -6.87 24.08
C GLU A 3 -25.99 -6.24 22.79
N VAL A 4 -26.80 -5.42 22.11
CA VAL A 4 -26.42 -4.65 20.92
C VAL A 4 -25.32 -3.63 21.22
N GLU A 5 -25.43 -2.89 22.33
CA GLU A 5 -24.41 -1.92 22.75
C GLU A 5 -23.07 -2.59 23.05
N GLN A 6 -23.10 -3.77 23.69
CA GLN A 6 -21.87 -4.51 23.99
C GLN A 6 -21.20 -5.03 22.70
N LEU A 7 -21.99 -5.55 21.75
CA LEU A 7 -21.46 -5.98 20.46
C LEU A 7 -20.91 -4.79 19.66
N TYR A 8 -21.63 -3.68 19.63
CA TYR A 8 -21.20 -2.44 18.98
C TYR A 8 -19.84 -1.97 19.53
N ALA A 9 -19.70 -1.92 20.87
CA ALA A 9 -18.45 -1.51 21.50
C ALA A 9 -17.27 -2.41 21.12
N ARG A 10 -17.46 -3.73 21.11
CA ARG A 10 -16.41 -4.70 20.72
C ARG A 10 -16.01 -4.58 19.25
N ILE A 11 -16.99 -4.45 18.35
CA ILE A 11 -16.72 -4.31 16.91
C ILE A 11 -16.01 -2.99 16.64
N ARG A 12 -16.44 -1.91 17.29
CA ARG A 12 -15.77 -0.62 17.18
C ARG A 12 -14.31 -0.68 17.66
N GLU A 13 -14.06 -1.26 18.83
CA GLU A 13 -12.71 -1.45 19.36
C GLU A 13 -11.84 -2.27 18.40
N LYS A 14 -12.41 -3.33 17.81
CA LYS A 14 -11.72 -4.14 16.81
C LYS A 14 -11.41 -3.35 15.53
N ILE A 15 -12.34 -2.54 15.02
CA ILE A 15 -12.13 -1.70 13.84
C ILE A 15 -11.04 -0.66 14.11
N GLU A 16 -11.09 0.00 15.27
CA GLU A 16 -10.06 0.98 15.68
C GLU A 16 -8.68 0.31 15.76
N HIS A 17 -8.61 -0.91 16.31
CA HIS A 17 -7.37 -1.68 16.36
C HIS A 17 -6.83 -2.06 14.96
N GLU A 18 -7.70 -2.50 14.03
CA GLU A 18 -7.28 -2.83 12.67
C GLU A 18 -6.82 -1.59 11.88
N ASP A 19 -7.46 -0.43 12.09
CA ASP A 19 -7.03 0.83 11.46
C ASP A 19 -5.64 1.26 11.97
N ASP A 20 -5.39 1.14 13.28
CA ASP A 20 -4.08 1.38 13.87
C ASP A 20 -3.01 0.45 13.30
N LEU A 21 -3.32 -0.85 13.11
CA LEU A 21 -2.42 -1.80 12.47
C LEU A 21 -2.12 -1.43 11.02
N VAL A 22 -3.12 -0.96 10.26
CA VAL A 22 -2.92 -0.47 8.88
C VAL A 22 -2.01 0.74 8.86
N ASN A 23 -2.28 1.74 9.71
CA ASN A 23 -1.48 2.95 9.82
C ASN A 23 -0.01 2.62 10.18
N GLN A 24 0.20 1.74 11.16
CA GLN A 24 1.54 1.30 11.56
C GLN A 24 2.27 0.59 10.40
N ARG A 25 1.60 -0.30 9.66
CA ARG A 25 2.18 -0.98 8.49
C ARG A 25 2.55 0.01 7.38
N GLN A 26 1.70 0.99 7.09
CA GLN A 26 1.98 2.03 6.11
C GLN A 26 3.18 2.89 6.53
N MET A 27 3.26 3.27 7.81
CA MET A 27 4.39 4.02 8.34
C MET A 27 5.71 3.26 8.22
N TRP A 28 5.71 1.96 8.56
CA TRP A 28 6.89 1.10 8.39
C TRP A 28 7.28 0.95 6.92
N MET A 29 6.31 0.76 6.03
CA MET A 29 6.56 0.68 4.59
C MET A 29 7.18 1.98 4.07
N ILE A 30 6.64 3.15 4.43
CA ILE A 30 7.16 4.46 4.01
C ILE A 30 8.59 4.65 4.52
N THR A 31 8.83 4.35 5.80
CA THR A 31 10.15 4.49 6.42
C THR A 31 11.18 3.58 5.74
N PHE A 32 10.83 2.31 5.56
CA PHE A 32 11.69 1.33 4.90
C PHE A 32 12.01 1.72 3.45
N ASN A 33 11.00 2.15 2.69
CA ASN A 33 11.21 2.60 1.32
C ASN A 33 12.03 3.89 1.25
N GLY A 34 11.86 4.82 2.19
CA GLY A 34 12.71 6.01 2.30
C GLY A 34 14.18 5.66 2.51
N LEU A 35 14.47 4.68 3.35
CA LEU A 35 15.84 4.16 3.54
C LEU A 35 16.38 3.51 2.27
N LEU A 36 15.58 2.69 1.59
CA LEU A 36 15.98 2.06 0.33
C LEU A 36 16.25 3.09 -0.79
N PHE A 37 15.40 4.11 -0.93
CA PHE A 37 15.64 5.19 -1.90
C PHE A 37 16.90 5.99 -1.58
N THR A 38 17.17 6.22 -0.30
CA THR A 38 18.41 6.87 0.14
C THR A 38 19.64 6.03 -0.24
N ALA A 39 19.60 4.72 0.04
CA ALA A 39 20.66 3.80 -0.36
C ALA A 39 20.84 3.73 -1.88
N TYR A 40 19.73 3.74 -2.64
CA TYR A 40 19.75 3.79 -4.10
C TYR A 40 20.40 5.09 -4.60
N GLY A 41 20.05 6.24 -4.02
CA GLY A 41 20.66 7.54 -4.33
C GLY A 41 22.17 7.58 -4.06
N PHE A 42 22.62 7.03 -2.93
CA PHE A 42 24.05 6.87 -2.67
C PHE A 42 24.74 5.97 -3.70
N SER A 43 24.09 4.88 -4.13
CA SER A 43 24.64 4.02 -5.17
C SER A 43 24.82 4.77 -6.51
N LEU A 44 23.90 5.69 -6.86
CA LEU A 44 24.01 6.55 -8.05
C LEU A 44 25.22 7.49 -7.94
N GLY A 45 25.37 8.14 -6.79
CA GLY A 45 26.52 9.00 -6.50
C GLY A 45 27.85 8.26 -6.62
N ALA A 46 27.93 7.02 -6.12
CA ALA A 46 29.13 6.18 -6.20
C ALA A 46 29.52 5.83 -7.64
N SER A 47 28.56 5.56 -8.54
CA SER A 47 28.89 5.37 -9.97
C SER A 47 29.38 6.66 -10.62
N GLY A 48 28.77 7.80 -10.32
CA GLY A 48 29.16 9.09 -10.92
C GLY A 48 30.58 9.52 -10.53
N SER A 49 30.95 9.36 -9.26
CA SER A 49 32.31 9.64 -8.79
C SER A 49 33.35 8.69 -9.40
N SER A 50 32.99 7.42 -9.56
CA SER A 50 33.87 6.42 -10.18
C SER A 50 34.15 6.76 -11.65
N ILE A 51 33.12 7.17 -12.44
CA ILE A 51 33.29 7.55 -13.86
C ILE A 51 34.22 8.76 -13.99
N SER A 52 34.10 9.73 -13.08
CA SER A 52 34.95 10.93 -13.08
C SER A 52 36.43 10.60 -12.85
N GLY A 53 36.72 9.60 -12.01
CA GLY A 53 38.09 9.12 -11.78
C GLY A 53 38.68 8.36 -12.97
N LEU A 54 37.85 7.68 -13.78
CA LEU A 54 38.29 6.98 -14.99
C LEU A 54 38.66 7.95 -16.12
N ALA A 55 37.95 9.08 -16.21
CA ALA A 55 38.23 10.13 -17.20
C ALA A 55 39.61 10.80 -16.99
N SER A 56 40.17 10.73 -15.78
CA SER A 56 41.47 11.33 -15.47
C SER A 56 42.70 10.47 -15.83
N ASP A 57 42.57 9.15 -16.00
CA ASP A 57 43.69 8.29 -16.43
C ASP A 57 43.19 7.01 -17.15
N PRO A 58 42.88 7.09 -18.45
CA PRO A 58 42.29 5.98 -19.22
C PRO A 58 43.28 4.87 -19.59
N THR A 59 44.57 5.04 -19.30
CA THR A 59 45.66 4.15 -19.77
C THR A 59 45.90 2.95 -18.87
N ASN A 60 45.32 2.94 -17.66
CA ASN A 60 45.63 1.95 -16.64
C ASN A 60 44.68 0.75 -16.72
N GLN A 61 45.09 -0.30 -17.42
CA GLN A 61 44.27 -1.49 -17.69
C GLN A 61 43.74 -2.19 -16.41
N ARG A 62 44.51 -2.15 -15.31
CA ARG A 62 44.08 -2.68 -14.00
C ARG A 62 42.95 -1.86 -13.36
N LEU A 63 42.93 -0.54 -13.59
CA LEU A 63 41.84 0.32 -13.13
C LEU A 63 40.55 0.02 -13.90
N LEU A 64 40.64 -0.24 -15.22
CA LEU A 64 39.49 -0.61 -16.04
C LEU A 64 38.83 -1.92 -15.59
N GLU A 65 39.62 -2.95 -15.25
CA GLU A 65 39.07 -4.23 -14.74
C GLU A 65 38.40 -4.09 -13.37
N SER A 66 39.04 -3.35 -12.45
CA SER A 66 38.46 -3.06 -11.13
C SER A 66 37.19 -2.21 -11.25
N PHE A 67 37.14 -1.30 -12.21
CA PHE A 67 35.97 -0.49 -12.49
C PHE A 67 34.79 -1.31 -13.02
N ASN A 68 35.02 -2.19 -14.00
CA ASN A 68 33.97 -3.03 -14.56
C ASN A 68 33.35 -3.98 -13.52
N SER A 69 34.16 -4.54 -12.62
CA SER A 69 33.65 -5.38 -11.53
C SER A 69 32.85 -4.59 -10.49
N LEU A 70 33.28 -3.37 -10.15
CA LEU A 70 32.56 -2.47 -9.25
C LEU A 70 31.22 -2.04 -9.87
N GLN A 71 31.22 -1.62 -11.14
CA GLN A 71 30.02 -1.24 -11.89
C GLN A 71 28.98 -2.36 -11.88
N THR A 72 29.39 -3.59 -12.21
CA THR A 72 28.52 -4.78 -12.21
C THR A 72 27.91 -5.03 -10.83
N THR A 73 28.70 -4.85 -9.77
CA THR A 73 28.24 -5.03 -8.38
C THR A 73 27.22 -3.95 -7.99
N ILE A 74 27.45 -2.69 -8.38
CA ILE A 74 26.51 -1.60 -8.13
C ILE A 74 25.19 -1.83 -8.89
N GLU A 75 25.25 -2.27 -10.14
CA GLU A 75 24.06 -2.58 -10.93
C GLU A 75 23.25 -3.72 -10.32
N ALA A 76 23.90 -4.80 -9.89
CA ALA A 76 23.26 -5.90 -9.17
C ALA A 76 22.62 -5.43 -7.86
N LEU A 77 23.31 -4.59 -7.08
CA LEU A 77 22.79 -4.01 -5.85
C LEU A 77 21.54 -3.14 -6.12
N ARG A 78 21.58 -2.29 -7.15
CA ARG A 78 20.43 -1.45 -7.53
C ARG A 78 19.21 -2.28 -7.92
N LEU A 79 19.43 -3.36 -8.70
CA LEU A 79 18.37 -4.27 -9.08
C LEU A 79 17.78 -4.97 -7.85
N ALA A 80 18.63 -5.42 -6.92
CA ALA A 80 18.19 -6.02 -5.66
C ALA A 80 17.39 -5.03 -4.80
N LEU A 81 17.86 -3.78 -4.65
CA LEU A 81 17.15 -2.71 -3.93
C LEU A 81 15.78 -2.44 -4.55
N ALA A 82 15.71 -2.36 -5.88
CA ALA A 82 14.45 -2.15 -6.58
C ALA A 82 13.49 -3.33 -6.47
N GLY A 83 14.01 -4.56 -6.51
CA GLY A 83 13.23 -5.78 -6.26
C GLY A 83 12.64 -5.80 -4.86
N VAL A 84 13.46 -5.55 -3.84
CA VAL A 84 13.02 -5.49 -2.43
C VAL A 84 12.01 -4.37 -2.22
N GLY A 85 12.26 -3.18 -2.78
CA GLY A 85 11.33 -2.05 -2.74
C GLY A 85 9.97 -2.39 -3.34
N THR A 86 9.96 -2.95 -4.55
CA THR A 86 8.72 -3.38 -5.24
C THR A 86 7.96 -4.43 -4.44
N LEU A 87 8.65 -5.48 -3.95
CA LEU A 87 8.04 -6.53 -3.15
C LEU A 87 7.45 -5.98 -1.84
N SER A 88 8.17 -5.07 -1.17
CA SER A 88 7.68 -4.45 0.07
C SER A 88 6.38 -3.67 -0.16
N ALA A 89 6.26 -2.98 -1.29
CA ALA A 89 5.07 -2.24 -1.67
C ALA A 89 3.90 -3.16 -2.01
N ILE A 90 4.15 -4.28 -2.69
CA ILE A 90 3.13 -5.32 -2.96
C ILE A 90 2.61 -5.92 -1.65
N PHE A 91 3.50 -6.30 -0.72
CA PHE A 91 3.09 -6.83 0.57
C PHE A 91 2.34 -5.79 1.41
N GLY A 92 2.75 -4.52 1.35
CA GLY A 92 2.02 -3.41 1.95
C GLY A 92 0.59 -3.30 1.40
N LEU A 93 0.43 -3.36 0.07
CA LEU A 93 -0.87 -3.32 -0.58
C LEU A 93 -1.76 -4.51 -0.18
N LEU A 94 -1.22 -5.72 -0.17
CA LEU A 94 -1.96 -6.91 0.27
C LEU A 94 -2.39 -6.80 1.73
N GLY A 95 -1.52 -6.27 2.59
CA GLY A 95 -1.85 -6.03 4.01
C GLY A 95 -2.98 -5.02 4.19
N VAL A 96 -3.00 -3.95 3.39
CA VAL A 96 -4.08 -2.94 3.39
C VAL A 96 -5.40 -3.55 2.89
N ILE A 97 -5.37 -4.31 1.79
CA ILE A 97 -6.56 -4.98 1.25
C ILE A 97 -7.12 -5.98 2.27
N ALA A 98 -6.27 -6.75 2.93
CA ALA A 98 -6.69 -7.73 3.94
C ALA A 98 -7.38 -7.05 5.13
N ALA A 99 -6.83 -5.93 5.62
CA ALA A 99 -7.44 -5.17 6.72
C ALA A 99 -8.80 -4.57 6.34
N PHE A 100 -8.91 -3.97 5.16
CA PHE A 100 -10.21 -3.46 4.70
C PHE A 100 -11.24 -4.56 4.50
N LYS A 101 -10.81 -5.76 4.09
CA LYS A 101 -11.70 -6.91 4.03
C LYS A 101 -12.18 -7.32 5.43
N ALA A 102 -11.29 -7.39 6.41
CA ALA A 102 -11.65 -7.74 7.79
C ALA A 102 -12.65 -6.74 8.40
N ILE A 103 -12.41 -5.44 8.23
CA ILE A 103 -13.31 -4.37 8.70
C ILE A 103 -14.71 -4.52 8.11
N ARG A 104 -14.81 -4.84 6.81
CA ARG A 104 -16.11 -5.03 6.14
C ARG A 104 -16.81 -6.32 6.53
N ASP A 105 -16.06 -7.40 6.74
CA ASP A 105 -16.62 -8.66 7.24
C ASP A 105 -17.24 -8.45 8.64
N ASP A 106 -16.61 -7.66 9.51
CA ASP A 106 -17.14 -7.31 10.83
C ASP A 106 -18.38 -6.39 10.74
N GLU A 107 -18.38 -5.41 9.82
CA GLU A 107 -19.54 -4.56 9.56
C GLU A 107 -20.75 -5.39 9.09
N TYR A 108 -20.52 -6.39 8.24
CA TYR A 108 -21.56 -7.31 7.76
C TYR A 108 -22.16 -8.11 8.92
N VAL A 109 -21.33 -8.68 9.79
CA VAL A 109 -21.78 -9.44 10.97
C VAL A 109 -22.62 -8.57 11.89
N PHE A 110 -22.22 -7.31 12.13
CA PHE A 110 -23.02 -6.38 12.93
C PHE A 110 -24.37 -6.06 12.28
N ALA A 111 -24.37 -5.75 10.98
CA ALA A 111 -25.60 -5.42 10.26
C ALA A 111 -26.60 -6.59 10.26
N GLU A 112 -26.10 -7.82 10.11
CA GLU A 112 -26.91 -9.02 10.19
C GLU A 112 -27.50 -9.23 11.59
N PHE A 113 -26.68 -9.06 12.64
CA PHE A 113 -27.13 -9.16 14.03
C PHE A 113 -28.23 -8.12 14.36
N VAL A 114 -28.06 -6.88 13.91
CA VAL A 114 -29.07 -5.82 14.08
C VAL A 114 -30.36 -6.16 13.34
N LYS A 115 -30.27 -6.65 12.10
CA LYS A 115 -31.43 -7.07 11.30
C LYS A 115 -32.18 -8.22 11.97
N GLN A 116 -31.48 -9.21 12.53
CA GLN A 116 -32.09 -10.31 13.27
C GLN A 116 -32.77 -9.83 14.56
N THR A 117 -32.14 -8.90 15.29
CA THR A 117 -32.68 -8.32 16.53
C THR A 117 -33.96 -7.52 16.27
N LEU A 118 -33.99 -6.74 15.20
CA LEU A 118 -35.19 -6.01 14.76
C LEU A 118 -36.32 -6.96 14.36
N LYS A 119 -36.02 -8.03 13.61
CA LYS A 119 -37.01 -9.05 13.24
C LYS A 119 -37.60 -9.78 14.46
N ALA A 120 -36.84 -9.92 15.52
CA ALA A 120 -37.30 -10.49 16.79
C ALA A 120 -38.17 -9.51 17.61
N GLY A 121 -38.45 -8.30 17.10
CA GLY A 121 -39.24 -7.28 17.80
C GLY A 121 -38.53 -6.65 19.00
N LYS A 122 -37.22 -6.87 19.14
CA LYS A 122 -36.42 -6.29 20.23
C LYS A 122 -36.07 -4.84 19.90
N TYR A 123 -36.06 -3.99 20.93
CA TYR A 123 -35.59 -2.61 20.81
C TYR A 123 -34.10 -2.57 20.46
N VAL A 124 -33.76 -1.80 19.43
CA VAL A 124 -32.37 -1.52 19.02
C VAL A 124 -32.10 -0.04 19.30
N PRO A 125 -31.11 0.31 20.13
CA PRO A 125 -30.76 1.70 20.37
C PRO A 125 -30.21 2.36 19.10
N VAL A 126 -30.47 3.66 18.94
CA VAL A 126 -29.88 4.45 17.85
C VAL A 126 -28.39 4.60 18.11
N LEU A 127 -27.58 3.85 17.36
CA LEU A 127 -26.12 3.86 17.45
C LEU A 127 -25.53 4.64 16.27
N PRO A 128 -24.41 5.38 16.46
CA PRO A 128 -23.72 6.02 15.36
C PRO A 128 -23.15 4.96 14.42
N SER A 129 -23.05 5.28 13.13
CA SER A 129 -22.49 4.36 12.13
C SER A 129 -21.07 3.92 12.54
N LEU A 130 -20.80 2.62 12.47
CA LEU A 130 -19.49 2.04 12.80
C LEU A 130 -18.36 2.66 11.97
N ILE A 131 -18.64 2.95 10.71
CA ILE A 131 -17.74 3.60 9.76
C ILE A 131 -18.44 4.84 9.21
N GLY A 132 -17.68 5.88 8.83
CA GLY A 132 -18.23 7.07 8.19
C GLY A 132 -19.08 6.76 6.95
N ARG A 133 -19.89 7.71 6.50
CA ARG A 133 -20.77 7.57 5.33
C ARG A 133 -20.05 6.93 4.13
N ARG A 134 -20.80 6.17 3.32
CA ARG A 134 -20.34 5.34 2.18
C ARG A 134 -19.18 5.94 1.37
N TRP A 135 -19.26 7.22 1.01
CA TRP A 135 -18.20 7.91 0.25
C TRP A 135 -16.92 8.12 1.05
N ASN A 136 -17.00 8.52 2.31
CA ASN A 136 -15.82 8.73 3.16
C ASN A 136 -15.06 7.42 3.38
N ASN A 137 -15.77 6.30 3.50
CA ASN A 137 -15.14 4.98 3.58
C ASN A 137 -14.36 4.67 2.29
N VAL A 138 -14.95 4.90 1.12
CA VAL A 138 -14.27 4.69 -0.17
C VAL A 138 -13.03 5.58 -0.30
N PHE A 139 -13.12 6.85 0.08
CA PHE A 139 -11.96 7.75 0.05
C PHE A 139 -10.86 7.30 1.01
N GLY A 140 -11.22 6.85 2.22
CA GLY A 140 -10.27 6.27 3.18
C GLY A 140 -9.57 5.03 2.60
N MET A 141 -10.34 4.13 1.98
CA MET A 141 -9.80 2.94 1.31
C MET A 141 -8.86 3.28 0.17
N LEU A 142 -9.26 4.20 -0.72
CA LEU A 142 -8.44 4.64 -1.85
C LEU A 142 -7.16 5.30 -1.37
N SER A 143 -7.24 6.16 -0.36
CA SER A 143 -6.07 6.82 0.24
C SER A 143 -5.07 5.78 0.78
N GLY A 144 -5.56 4.74 1.46
CA GLY A 144 -4.71 3.67 1.99
C GLY A 144 -4.03 2.82 0.90
N MET A 145 -4.66 2.64 -0.26
CA MET A 145 -4.10 1.86 -1.39
C MET A 145 -3.16 2.69 -2.27
N PHE A 146 -3.36 4.01 -2.32
CA PHE A 146 -2.61 4.90 -3.19
C PHE A 146 -1.11 4.91 -2.88
N PHE A 147 -0.73 4.95 -1.59
CA PHE A 147 0.67 4.97 -1.18
C PHE A 147 1.47 3.73 -1.63
N PRO A 148 1.03 2.49 -1.33
CA PRO A 148 1.71 1.30 -1.82
C PRO A 148 1.86 1.28 -3.35
N LEU A 149 0.85 1.72 -4.09
CA LEU A 149 0.89 1.75 -5.55
C LEU A 149 1.89 2.77 -6.10
N LEU A 150 1.93 3.97 -5.51
CA LEU A 150 2.94 4.98 -5.85
C LEU A 150 4.35 4.46 -5.61
N VAL A 151 4.59 3.84 -4.46
CA VAL A 151 5.91 3.29 -4.10
C VAL A 151 6.30 2.17 -5.06
N ALA A 152 5.39 1.23 -5.34
CA ALA A 152 5.65 0.13 -6.27
C ALA A 152 6.02 0.65 -7.66
N GLY A 153 5.25 1.58 -8.20
CA GLY A 153 5.56 2.11 -9.53
C GLY A 153 6.81 3.00 -9.54
N ALA A 154 7.15 3.68 -8.44
CA ALA A 154 8.41 4.42 -8.33
C ALA A 154 9.62 3.46 -8.46
N TRP A 155 9.56 2.28 -7.84
CA TRP A 155 10.58 1.25 -8.02
C TRP A 155 10.60 0.62 -9.41
N ILE A 156 9.45 0.39 -10.01
CA ILE A 156 9.38 -0.10 -11.40
C ILE A 156 10.01 0.92 -12.36
N TRP A 157 9.82 2.21 -12.09
CA TRP A 157 10.40 3.29 -12.87
C TRP A 157 11.92 3.37 -12.73
N THR A 158 12.48 3.16 -11.53
CA THR A 158 13.95 3.18 -11.33
C THR A 158 14.68 2.05 -12.06
N VAL A 159 14.00 0.95 -12.38
CA VAL A 159 14.54 -0.15 -13.22
C VAL A 159 14.42 0.16 -14.72
N GLN A 160 13.95 1.36 -15.09
CA GLN A 160 13.71 1.79 -16.47
C GLN A 160 12.76 0.89 -17.28
N ILE A 161 11.91 0.13 -16.60
CA ILE A 161 10.86 -0.66 -17.26
C ILE A 161 9.88 0.27 -18.00
N VAL A 162 9.71 1.51 -17.51
CA VAL A 162 8.84 2.52 -18.11
C VAL A 162 9.68 3.69 -18.64
N PRO A 163 9.70 3.92 -19.97
CA PRO A 163 10.62 4.87 -20.60
C PRO A 163 10.27 6.35 -20.40
N LYS A 164 9.05 6.69 -19.95
CA LYS A 164 8.67 8.08 -19.67
C LYS A 164 7.96 8.26 -18.33
N PRO A 165 8.29 9.33 -17.57
CA PRO A 165 7.75 9.58 -16.22
C PRO A 165 6.24 9.87 -16.22
N GLU A 166 5.70 10.40 -17.31
CA GLU A 166 4.27 10.68 -17.49
C GLU A 166 3.40 9.41 -17.43
N TRP A 167 3.88 8.29 -18.00
CA TRP A 167 3.18 7.00 -17.94
C TRP A 167 3.14 6.40 -16.54
N PHE A 168 4.10 6.75 -15.67
CA PHE A 168 4.12 6.29 -14.29
C PHE A 168 2.98 6.91 -13.47
N LEU A 169 2.80 8.23 -13.54
CA LEU A 169 1.71 8.90 -12.82
C LEU A 169 0.34 8.44 -13.32
N ILE A 170 0.16 8.34 -14.65
CA ILE A 170 -1.09 7.86 -15.25
C ILE A 170 -1.34 6.41 -14.84
N GLY A 171 -0.32 5.53 -14.92
CA GLY A 171 -0.43 4.13 -14.52
C GLY A 171 -0.74 3.95 -13.03
N GLY A 172 -0.17 4.76 -12.14
CA GLY A 172 -0.46 4.75 -10.71
C GLY A 172 -1.90 5.18 -10.42
N ILE A 173 -2.37 6.26 -11.03
CA ILE A 173 -3.76 6.74 -10.89
C ILE A 173 -4.73 5.69 -11.44
N VAL A 174 -4.53 5.23 -12.68
CA VAL A 174 -5.38 4.23 -13.32
C VAL A 174 -5.36 2.92 -12.56
N GLY A 175 -4.20 2.46 -12.09
CA GLY A 175 -4.06 1.25 -11.28
C GLY A 175 -4.80 1.36 -9.96
N THR A 176 -4.71 2.51 -9.28
CA THR A 176 -5.46 2.76 -8.03
C THR A 176 -6.97 2.78 -8.28
N LEU A 177 -7.42 3.38 -9.39
CA LEU A 177 -8.82 3.39 -9.78
C LEU A 177 -9.33 2.00 -10.15
N ILE A 178 -8.56 1.22 -10.91
CA ILE A 178 -8.90 -0.16 -11.29
C ILE A 178 -8.93 -1.06 -10.05
N LEU A 179 -7.94 -0.98 -9.16
CA LEU A 179 -7.94 -1.75 -7.91
C LEU A 179 -9.07 -1.31 -7.00
N GLY A 180 -9.31 -0.02 -6.85
CA GLY A 180 -10.45 0.51 -6.10
C GLY A 180 -11.78 0.01 -6.66
N LEU A 181 -11.92 -0.03 -7.99
CA LEU A 181 -13.11 -0.53 -8.68
C LEU A 181 -13.23 -2.06 -8.59
N LEU A 182 -12.13 -2.80 -8.69
CA LEU A 182 -12.10 -4.25 -8.50
C LEU A 182 -12.47 -4.60 -7.06
N VAL A 183 -11.91 -3.92 -6.08
CA VAL A 183 -12.27 -4.06 -4.67
C VAL A 183 -13.75 -3.72 -4.51
N TRP A 184 -14.23 -2.64 -5.11
CA TRP A 184 -15.65 -2.25 -5.06
C TRP A 184 -16.59 -3.28 -5.69
N VAL A 185 -16.21 -3.89 -6.81
CA VAL A 185 -17.03 -4.86 -7.58
C VAL A 185 -16.95 -6.26 -6.99
N LEU A 186 -15.76 -6.71 -6.57
CA LEU A 186 -15.53 -8.03 -5.99
C LEU A 186 -16.03 -8.11 -4.55
N LEU A 187 -16.17 -6.99 -3.86
CA LEU A 187 -16.83 -6.97 -2.56
C LEU A 187 -18.34 -7.14 -2.77
N PRO A 188 -18.98 -8.12 -2.09
CA PRO A 188 -20.39 -8.38 -2.26
C PRO A 188 -21.20 -7.11 -2.03
N ARG A 189 -21.96 -6.69 -3.04
CA ARG A 189 -22.96 -5.63 -2.89
C ARG A 189 -23.99 -6.16 -1.91
N ASN A 190 -24.03 -5.60 -0.71
CA ASN A 190 -25.05 -5.94 0.26
C ASN A 190 -26.42 -5.62 -0.35
N LEU A 191 -27.25 -6.66 -0.47
CA LEU A 191 -28.63 -6.67 -0.95
C LEU A 191 -29.55 -5.94 0.05
N GLY A 192 -29.38 -4.62 0.14
CA GLY A 192 -30.16 -3.75 1.01
C GLY A 192 -30.80 -2.56 0.32
N ASP A 193 -30.58 -2.35 -0.98
CA ASP A 193 -31.19 -1.26 -1.76
C ASP A 193 -32.61 -1.61 -2.28
N ASP A 194 -33.21 -2.71 -1.79
CA ASP A 194 -34.64 -3.00 -1.97
C ASP A 194 -35.45 -2.53 -0.75
N SER A 195 -35.52 -1.20 -0.57
CA SER A 195 -36.55 -0.55 0.23
C SER A 195 -36.91 0.81 -0.35
#